data_AF-A0A0K2UA82-F1
#
_entry.id   AF-A0A0K2UA82-F1
#
_cell.length_a   1.000
_cell.length_b   1.000
_cell.length_c   1.000
_cell.angle_alpha   90.00
_cell.angle_beta   90.00
_cell.angle_gamma   90.00
#
_symmetry.space_group_name_H-M   'P 1'
#
loop_
_entity.id
_entity.type
_entity.pdbx_description
1 polymer ?
#
loop_
_entity_poly.entity_id
_entity_poly.type
_entity_poly.pdbx_seq_one_letter_code
_entity_poly.pdbx_strand_id
1 'polypeptide(L)'
;TEPKCEPRIENNKATFSLNLDNIYECMMTRVKDQETGQTAYFHKVIMEYESNPKQIFLVKCDIGGMFDNSTLNDDEYEELSKISKRSAQVPITFDEPDYEIEITKEVSGRAPIPVLNVEVRQAGLLVNNELTVKPGTPLSMDIFLDDESLDIYGVMVSNMLVSDMSEQEEILILNG
;
A
#
# COMPACT_ATOMS: atom_id res chain seq x y z
N THR A 1 31.49 7.92 -2.26
CA THR A 1 30.75 9.06 -1.66
C THR A 1 30.88 10.24 -2.59
N GLU A 2 29.78 10.72 -3.16
CA GLU A 2 29.80 11.98 -3.91
C GLU A 2 29.95 13.14 -2.91
N PRO A 3 30.95 14.03 -3.05
CA PRO A 3 31.23 15.10 -2.10
C PRO A 3 30.08 16.14 -2.00
N LYS A 4 29.12 16.09 -2.92
CA LYS A 4 27.95 16.98 -2.94
C LYS A 4 26.87 16.58 -1.94
N CYS A 5 26.83 15.33 -1.51
CA CYS A 5 25.77 14.79 -0.64
C CYS A 5 26.24 14.66 0.83
N GLU A 6 27.42 15.19 1.15
CA GLU A 6 27.93 15.20 2.52
C GLU A 6 27.17 16.23 3.39
N PRO A 7 26.92 15.90 4.67
CA PRO A 7 26.24 16.81 5.57
C PRO A 7 27.12 18.00 5.94
N ARG A 8 26.52 19.18 6.05
CA ARG A 8 27.14 20.32 6.72
C ARG A 8 26.89 20.22 8.22
N ILE A 9 27.96 20.18 9.00
CA ILE A 9 27.90 20.06 10.45
C ILE A 9 28.14 21.44 11.05
N GLU A 10 27.10 22.04 11.62
CA GLU A 10 27.19 23.33 12.33
C GLU A 10 26.47 23.21 13.68
N ASN A 11 27.07 23.70 14.75
CA ASN A 11 26.48 23.75 16.10
C ASN A 11 25.80 22.44 16.54
N ASN A 12 26.50 21.31 16.42
CA ASN A 12 26.01 19.98 16.80
C ASN A 12 24.79 19.48 16.00
N LYS A 13 24.54 20.06 14.83
CA LYS A 13 23.49 19.64 13.88
C LYS A 13 24.12 19.29 12.54
N ALA A 14 23.85 18.08 12.07
CA ALA A 14 24.18 17.66 10.70
C ALA A 14 23.00 18.00 9.78
N THR A 15 23.25 18.79 8.73
CA THR A 15 22.23 19.19 7.77
C THR A 15 22.58 18.66 6.38
N PHE A 16 21.67 17.90 5.79
CA PHE A 16 21.75 17.42 4.41
C PHE A 16 20.93 18.34 3.52
N SER A 17 21.51 18.82 2.42
CA SER A 17 20.81 19.62 1.41
C SER A 17 20.70 18.79 0.15
N LEU A 18 19.48 18.33 -0.15
CA LEU A 18 19.20 17.41 -1.25
C LEU A 18 18.35 18.11 -2.30
N ASN A 19 18.70 17.95 -3.57
CA ASN A 19 17.95 18.52 -4.69
C ASN A 19 16.86 17.52 -5.14
N LEU A 20 15.60 17.92 -5.05
CA LEU A 20 14.45 17.08 -5.42
C LEU A 20 14.22 16.98 -6.94
N ASP A 21 14.74 17.93 -7.73
CA ASP A 21 14.62 17.91 -9.18
C ASP A 21 15.58 16.88 -9.82
N ASN A 22 16.76 16.72 -9.23
CA ASN A 22 17.78 15.78 -9.70
C ASN A 22 18.00 14.63 -8.71
N ILE A 23 17.07 13.68 -8.72
CA ILE A 23 17.03 12.54 -7.79
C ILE A 23 18.24 11.59 -7.92
N TYR A 24 19.00 11.67 -9.01
CA TYR A 24 20.12 10.77 -9.28
C TYR A 24 21.41 11.16 -8.56
N GLU A 25 21.60 12.43 -8.20
CA GLU A 25 22.86 12.92 -7.61
C GLU A 25 23.14 12.35 -6.22
N CYS A 26 22.10 12.15 -5.40
CA CYS A 26 22.23 11.66 -4.03
C CYS A 26 21.42 10.38 -3.77
N MET A 27 21.21 9.55 -4.81
CA MET A 27 20.46 8.30 -4.72
C MET A 27 19.10 8.46 -4.02
N MET A 28 18.33 9.47 -4.42
CA MET A 28 16.99 9.69 -3.90
C MET A 28 16.00 8.82 -4.66
N THR A 29 15.04 8.25 -3.94
CA THR A 29 13.94 7.49 -4.54
C THR A 29 12.72 8.40 -4.66
N ARG A 30 12.17 8.55 -5.86
CA ARG A 30 10.91 9.28 -6.10
C ARG A 30 9.79 8.30 -6.39
N VAL A 31 8.72 8.37 -5.62
CA VAL A 31 7.49 7.59 -5.82
C VAL A 31 6.39 8.56 -6.20
N LYS A 32 5.79 8.38 -7.37
CA LYS A 32 4.65 9.19 -7.82
C LYS A 32 3.40 8.34 -7.88
N ASP A 33 2.40 8.72 -7.11
CA ASP A 33 1.05 8.22 -7.23
C ASP A 33 0.43 8.77 -8.53
N GLN A 34 0.05 7.87 -9.43
CA GLN A 34 -0.52 8.23 -10.73
C GLN A 34 -1.99 8.64 -10.63
N GLU A 35 -2.71 8.24 -9.58
CA GLU A 35 -4.13 8.54 -9.38
C GLU A 35 -4.30 9.90 -8.70
N THR A 36 -3.58 10.13 -7.59
CA THR A 36 -3.68 11.38 -6.83
C THR A 36 -2.72 12.47 -7.32
N GLY A 37 -1.71 12.09 -8.13
CA GLY A 37 -0.63 12.99 -8.55
C GLY A 37 0.38 13.31 -7.45
N GLN A 38 0.22 12.73 -6.25
CA GLN A 38 1.11 12.95 -5.11
C GLN A 38 2.49 12.35 -5.37
N THR A 39 3.53 13.06 -4.96
CA THR A 39 4.92 12.64 -5.15
C THR A 39 5.64 12.59 -3.82
N ALA A 40 6.09 11.41 -3.42
CA ALA A 40 6.90 11.17 -2.24
C ALA A 40 8.38 10.98 -2.61
N TYR A 41 9.28 11.58 -1.86
CA TYR A 41 10.73 11.44 -2.01
C TYR A 41 11.30 10.75 -0.78
N PHE A 42 12.16 9.76 -0.99
CA PHE A 42 12.82 9.01 0.06
C PHE A 42 14.33 9.10 -0.07
N HIS A 43 15.01 9.22 1.07
CA HIS A 43 16.47 9.18 1.15
C HIS A 43 16.91 8.40 2.39
N LYS A 44 17.98 7.62 2.27
CA LYS A 44 18.57 6.85 3.36
C LYS A 44 19.81 7.58 3.88
N VAL A 45 19.74 8.04 5.12
CA VAL A 45 20.89 8.63 5.82
C VAL A 45 21.58 7.53 6.61
N ILE A 46 22.86 7.32 6.33
CA ILE A 46 23.69 6.31 7.01
C ILE A 46 24.61 7.03 7.98
N MET A 47 24.53 6.66 9.26
CA MET A 47 25.41 7.14 10.31
C MET A 47 26.38 6.02 10.68
N GLU A 48 27.66 6.28 10.43
CA GLU A 48 28.75 5.36 10.72
C GLU A 48 29.42 5.74 12.04
N TYR A 49 29.76 4.73 12.84
CA TYR A 49 30.49 4.88 14.09
C TYR A 49 31.75 4.01 14.03
N GLU A 50 32.83 4.42 14.70
CA GLU A 50 34.07 3.63 14.72
C GLU A 50 33.96 2.29 15.46
N SER A 51 33.00 2.13 16.38
CA SER A 51 32.84 0.92 17.21
C SER A 51 31.41 0.43 17.39
N ASN A 52 30.42 1.11 16.81
CA ASN A 52 29.02 0.71 16.89
C ASN A 52 28.50 0.30 15.52
N PRO A 53 27.45 -0.54 15.44
CA PRO A 53 26.81 -0.87 14.18
C PRO A 53 26.29 0.38 13.49
N LYS A 54 26.38 0.40 12.16
CA LYS A 54 25.87 1.50 11.33
C LYS A 54 24.38 1.70 11.61
N GLN A 55 23.95 2.95 11.75
CA GLN A 55 22.55 3.28 11.88
C GLN A 55 22.03 3.86 10.57
N ILE A 56 20.83 3.43 10.17
CA ILE A 56 20.21 3.86 8.92
C ILE A 56 18.89 4.55 9.27
N PHE A 57 18.74 5.79 8.81
CA PHE A 57 17.52 6.58 8.95
C PHE A 57 16.87 6.74 7.58
N LEU A 58 15.61 6.36 7.45
CA LEU A 58 14.81 6.62 6.26
C LEU A 58 14.06 7.93 6.43
N VAL A 59 14.35 8.91 5.56
CA VAL A 59 13.69 10.21 5.55
C VAL A 59 12.72 10.25 4.37
N LYS A 60 11.50 10.73 4.61
CA LYS A 60 10.44 10.87 3.60
C LYS A 60 10.02 12.34 3.50
N CYS A 61 9.81 12.83 2.28
CA CYS A 61 9.23 14.14 1.99
C CYS A 61 8.07 13.98 1.00
N ASP A 62 6.86 14.33 1.40
CA ASP A 62 5.66 14.22 0.57
C ASP A 62 5.29 15.58 -0.03
N ILE A 63 5.20 15.64 -1.37
CA ILE A 63 4.80 16.81 -2.14
C ILE A 63 3.52 16.44 -2.90
N GLY A 64 2.38 16.98 -2.47
CA GLY A 64 1.09 16.80 -3.16
C GLY A 64 -0.12 16.48 -2.29
N GLY A 65 0.04 16.29 -0.98
CA GLY A 65 -1.10 16.41 -0.07
C GLY A 65 -1.65 17.84 -0.15
N MET A 66 -2.97 18.01 -0.13
CA MET A 66 -3.61 19.32 -0.10
C MET A 66 -3.05 20.13 1.08
N PHE A 67 -2.04 20.95 0.82
CA PHE A 67 -1.72 22.09 1.66
C PHE A 67 -2.76 23.14 1.31
N ASP A 68 -3.91 23.04 1.96
CA ASP A 68 -4.70 24.24 2.19
C ASP A 68 -3.75 25.24 2.86
N ASN A 69 -3.73 26.48 2.39
CA ASN A 69 -2.88 27.57 2.88
C ASN A 69 -3.23 28.00 4.33
N SER A 70 -3.59 27.05 5.19
CA SER A 70 -3.60 27.17 6.63
C SER A 70 -2.17 26.99 7.13
N THR A 71 -1.64 28.08 7.69
CA THR A 71 -0.44 28.12 8.52
C THR A 71 -0.49 27.00 9.58
N LEU A 72 0.22 25.89 9.33
CA LEU A 72 0.43 24.83 10.31
C LEU A 72 1.82 25.04 10.91
N ASN A 73 1.86 25.25 12.22
CA ASN A 73 3.10 25.44 12.97
C ASN A 73 3.89 24.11 13.03
N ASP A 74 5.21 24.21 13.15
CA ASP A 74 6.17 23.08 13.17
C ASP A 74 5.81 21.93 14.16
N ASP A 75 5.00 22.22 15.18
CA ASP A 75 4.63 21.26 16.23
C ASP A 75 3.65 20.16 15.76
N GLU A 76 2.92 20.34 14.66
CA GLU A 76 1.89 19.39 14.19
C GLU A 76 2.45 18.27 13.29
N TYR A 77 3.69 18.40 12.81
CA TYR A 77 4.38 17.34 12.03
C TYR A 77 4.86 16.15 12.89
N GLU A 78 5.10 16.36 14.20
CA GLU A 78 5.51 15.27 15.11
C GLU A 78 4.37 14.29 15.46
N GLU A 79 3.11 14.70 15.33
CA GLU A 79 1.97 13.83 15.67
C GLU A 79 1.63 12.83 14.55
N LEU A 80 1.75 13.23 13.28
CA LEU A 80 1.48 12.37 12.12
C LEU A 80 2.60 11.35 11.83
N SER A 81 3.81 11.57 12.38
CA SER A 81 4.96 10.68 12.24
C SER A 81 5.06 9.62 13.34
N LYS A 82 4.11 9.59 14.30
CA LYS A 82 3.98 8.54 15.33
C LYS A 82 3.36 7.24 14.77
N ILE A 83 3.83 6.77 13.62
CA ILE A 83 3.62 5.38 13.23
C ILE A 83 4.50 4.55 14.16
N SER A 84 3.87 3.90 15.13
CA SER A 84 4.47 2.92 16.02
C SER A 84 5.43 2.02 15.24
N LYS A 85 6.74 2.13 15.54
CA LYS A 85 7.76 1.19 15.06
C LYS A 85 7.34 -0.19 15.55
N ARG A 86 6.68 -0.98 14.70
CA ARG A 86 6.61 -2.43 14.91
C ARG A 86 8.06 -2.90 14.86
N SER A 87 8.59 -3.31 16.02
CA SER A 87 9.86 -4.02 16.12
C SER A 87 9.70 -5.32 15.35
N ALA A 88 9.99 -5.28 14.04
CA ALA A 88 10.13 -6.47 13.23
C ALA A 88 11.41 -7.16 13.72
N GLN A 89 11.24 -8.26 14.46
CA GLN A 89 12.35 -9.16 14.77
C GLN A 89 12.78 -9.79 13.46
N VAL A 90 13.83 -9.22 12.88
CA VAL A 90 14.46 -9.75 11.68
C VAL A 90 15.01 -11.14 12.02
N PRO A 91 14.69 -12.19 11.23
CA PRO A 91 15.18 -13.54 11.51
C PRO A 91 16.72 -13.59 11.46
N ILE A 92 17.32 -14.43 12.30
CA ILE A 92 18.78 -14.55 12.48
C ILE A 92 19.52 -14.92 11.17
N THR A 93 18.81 -15.48 10.19
CA THR A 93 19.33 -15.83 8.86
C THR A 93 19.14 -14.73 7.82
N PHE A 94 18.81 -13.51 8.23
CA PHE A 94 18.74 -12.37 7.32
C PHE A 94 20.14 -11.81 7.11
N ASP A 95 20.80 -12.27 6.06
CA ASP A 95 22.01 -11.63 5.53
C ASP A 95 21.58 -10.54 4.54
N GLU A 96 21.82 -9.28 4.90
CA GLU A 96 21.80 -8.21 3.91
C GLU A 96 23.01 -8.38 2.98
N PRO A 97 22.82 -8.35 1.66
CA PRO A 97 23.95 -8.42 0.74
C PRO A 97 24.89 -7.22 0.93
N ASP A 98 26.17 -7.49 1.16
CA ASP A 98 27.23 -6.46 1.30
C ASP A 98 27.60 -5.76 -0.02
N TYR A 99 26.96 -6.11 -1.13
CA TYR A 99 27.17 -5.48 -2.43
C TYR A 99 26.15 -4.37 -2.68
N GLU A 100 26.58 -3.30 -3.36
CA GLU A 100 25.67 -2.25 -3.82
C GLU A 100 24.65 -2.86 -4.78
N ILE A 101 23.38 -2.88 -4.38
CA ILE A 101 22.29 -3.23 -5.28
C ILE A 101 22.14 -2.07 -6.26
N GLU A 102 22.71 -2.21 -7.45
CA GLU A 102 22.46 -1.31 -8.56
C GLU A 102 20.99 -1.42 -8.98
N ILE A 103 20.13 -0.58 -8.41
CA ILE A 103 18.73 -0.40 -8.86
C ILE A 103 18.78 0.37 -10.19
N THR A 104 19.19 -0.32 -11.25
CA THR A 104 19.33 0.20 -12.63
C THR A 104 17.99 0.33 -13.35
N LYS A 105 16.88 -0.04 -12.70
CA LYS A 105 15.56 -0.11 -13.32
C LYS A 105 14.49 0.52 -12.44
N GLU A 106 13.65 1.31 -13.08
CA GLU A 106 12.36 1.72 -12.54
C GLU A 106 11.45 0.49 -12.46
N VAL A 107 11.04 0.11 -11.25
CA VAL A 107 10.07 -0.96 -11.02
C VAL A 107 8.71 -0.31 -10.88
N SER A 108 7.88 -0.43 -11.91
CA SER A 108 6.47 -0.03 -11.87
C SER A 108 5.60 -1.28 -11.84
N GLY A 109 4.54 -1.23 -11.03
CA GLY A 109 3.54 -2.28 -10.93
C GLY A 109 2.17 -1.65 -10.80
N ARG A 110 1.15 -2.31 -11.36
CA ARG A 110 -0.25 -1.91 -11.22
C ARG A 110 -1.02 -3.12 -10.73
N ALA A 111 -1.83 -2.93 -9.68
CA ALA A 111 -2.74 -3.98 -9.25
C ALA A 111 -3.78 -4.27 -10.34
N PRO A 112 -4.19 -5.53 -10.54
CA PRO A 112 -5.20 -5.89 -11.51
C PRO A 112 -6.56 -5.29 -11.12
N ILE A 113 -7.45 -5.14 -12.09
CA ILE A 113 -8.81 -4.69 -11.85
C ILE A 113 -9.63 -5.93 -11.45
N PRO A 114 -10.20 -5.98 -10.24
CA PRO A 114 -10.90 -7.18 -9.77
C PRO A 114 -12.22 -7.40 -10.50
N VAL A 115 -12.49 -8.66 -10.85
CA VAL A 115 -13.74 -9.12 -11.43
C VAL A 115 -14.45 -10.02 -10.44
N LEU A 116 -15.66 -9.61 -10.04
CA LEU A 116 -16.49 -10.39 -9.13
C LEU A 116 -17.43 -11.31 -9.93
N ASN A 117 -17.41 -12.59 -9.60
CA ASN A 117 -18.27 -13.60 -10.17
C ASN A 117 -19.23 -14.14 -9.12
N VAL A 118 -20.46 -14.46 -9.55
CA VAL A 118 -21.52 -15.01 -8.71
C VAL A 118 -22.12 -16.21 -9.42
N GLU A 119 -22.15 -17.35 -8.74
CA GLU A 119 -22.71 -18.60 -9.24
C GLU A 119 -23.76 -19.14 -8.26
N VAL A 120 -24.84 -19.74 -8.79
CA VAL A 120 -25.83 -20.44 -7.98
C VAL A 120 -25.76 -21.92 -8.27
N ARG A 121 -25.72 -22.73 -7.20
CA ARG A 121 -25.63 -24.19 -7.27
C ARG A 121 -26.77 -24.86 -6.55
N GLN A 122 -27.26 -25.95 -7.12
CA GLN A 122 -28.21 -26.86 -6.48
C GLN A 122 -27.59 -28.25 -6.41
N ALA A 123 -27.45 -28.81 -5.20
CA ALA A 123 -26.82 -30.11 -4.99
C ALA A 123 -25.43 -30.25 -5.66
N GLY A 124 -24.67 -29.15 -5.73
CA GLY A 124 -23.34 -29.09 -6.35
C GLY A 124 -23.32 -28.88 -7.86
N LEU A 125 -24.48 -28.80 -8.53
CA LEU A 125 -24.59 -28.52 -9.95
C LEU A 125 -24.85 -27.04 -10.20
N LEU A 126 -24.10 -26.45 -11.13
CA LEU A 126 -24.26 -25.06 -11.55
C LEU A 126 -25.59 -24.85 -12.27
N VAL A 127 -26.26 -23.76 -11.93
CA VAL A 127 -27.51 -23.33 -12.53
C VAL A 127 -27.20 -22.26 -13.58
N ASN A 128 -27.36 -22.61 -14.86
CA ASN A 128 -26.92 -21.73 -15.96
C ASN A 128 -27.96 -20.68 -16.39
N ASN A 129 -29.25 -20.99 -16.22
CA ASN A 129 -30.34 -20.14 -16.73
C ASN A 129 -31.49 -20.11 -15.70
N GLU A 130 -32.62 -20.71 -16.05
CA GLU A 130 -33.81 -20.74 -15.22
C GLU A 130 -33.85 -22.02 -14.40
N LEU A 131 -34.31 -21.91 -13.15
CA LEU A 131 -34.41 -23.03 -12.22
C LEU A 131 -35.79 -23.05 -11.59
N THR A 132 -36.52 -24.14 -11.78
CA THR A 132 -37.74 -24.41 -11.02
C THR A 132 -37.37 -25.17 -9.75
N VAL A 133 -37.49 -24.51 -8.60
CA VAL A 133 -37.27 -25.12 -7.29
C VAL A 133 -38.57 -25.38 -6.56
N LYS A 134 -38.59 -26.44 -5.74
CA LYS A 134 -39.64 -26.61 -4.74
C LYS A 134 -39.30 -25.79 -3.50
N PRO A 135 -40.29 -25.18 -2.83
CA PRO A 135 -40.06 -24.52 -1.55
C PRO A 135 -39.32 -25.44 -0.56
N GLY A 136 -38.30 -24.91 0.10
CA GLY A 136 -37.44 -25.66 1.02
C GLY A 136 -36.27 -26.40 0.36
N THR A 137 -36.10 -26.30 -0.97
CA THR A 137 -34.90 -26.83 -1.62
C THR A 137 -33.71 -25.91 -1.35
N PRO A 138 -32.62 -26.38 -0.73
CA PRO A 138 -31.45 -25.54 -0.45
C PRO A 138 -30.71 -25.19 -1.74
N LEU A 139 -30.27 -23.94 -1.82
CA LEU A 139 -29.42 -23.41 -2.88
C LEU A 139 -28.12 -22.90 -2.25
N SER A 140 -27.00 -23.06 -2.96
CA SER A 140 -25.72 -22.45 -2.60
C SER A 140 -25.46 -21.29 -3.54
N MET A 141 -25.03 -20.15 -3.01
CA MET A 141 -24.54 -19.04 -3.80
C MET A 141 -23.05 -18.91 -3.52
N ASP A 142 -22.25 -19.01 -4.58
CA ASP A 142 -20.80 -18.94 -4.54
C ASP A 142 -20.38 -17.58 -5.13
N ILE A 143 -19.69 -16.76 -4.35
CA ILE A 143 -19.18 -15.44 -4.75
C ILE A 143 -17.66 -15.48 -4.68
N PHE A 144 -16.99 -15.17 -5.77
CA PHE A 144 -15.53 -15.28 -5.86
C PHE A 144 -14.92 -14.27 -6.84
N LEU A 145 -13.63 -14.01 -6.66
CA LEU A 145 -12.84 -13.17 -7.57
C LEU A 145 -12.22 -14.02 -8.68
N ASP A 146 -11.84 -13.36 -9.76
CA ASP A 146 -10.99 -13.94 -10.80
C ASP A 146 -9.60 -14.32 -10.29
N ASP A 147 -8.97 -15.26 -10.98
CA ASP A 147 -7.66 -15.83 -10.60
C ASP A 147 -6.54 -14.79 -10.48
N GLU A 148 -6.58 -13.70 -11.25
CA GLU A 148 -5.56 -12.65 -11.20
C GLU A 148 -5.69 -11.77 -9.95
N SER A 149 -6.87 -11.74 -9.35
CA SER A 149 -7.22 -10.81 -8.25
C SER A 149 -7.34 -11.51 -6.90
N LEU A 150 -7.46 -12.84 -6.87
CA LEU A 150 -7.69 -13.66 -5.66
C LEU A 150 -6.58 -13.56 -4.61
N ASP A 151 -5.33 -13.34 -5.02
CA ASP A 151 -4.18 -13.24 -4.11
C ASP A 151 -3.95 -11.81 -3.57
N ILE A 152 -4.56 -10.81 -4.21
CA ILE A 152 -4.39 -9.38 -3.89
C ILE A 152 -5.58 -8.86 -3.08
N TYR A 153 -6.80 -9.27 -3.42
CA TYR A 153 -8.04 -8.73 -2.87
C TYR A 153 -8.84 -9.77 -2.08
N GLY A 154 -9.59 -9.30 -1.08
CA GLY A 154 -10.55 -10.11 -0.31
C GLY A 154 -11.99 -9.72 -0.63
N VAL A 155 -12.92 -10.67 -0.44
CA VAL A 155 -14.36 -10.46 -0.65
C VAL A 155 -15.08 -10.39 0.70
N MET A 156 -15.89 -9.35 0.89
CA MET A 156 -16.78 -9.15 2.03
C MET A 156 -18.15 -8.70 1.53
N VAL A 157 -19.23 -9.29 2.03
CA VAL A 157 -20.59 -9.11 1.47
C VAL A 157 -21.45 -8.30 2.44
N SER A 158 -21.27 -6.98 2.41
CA SER A 158 -21.98 -6.08 3.33
C SER A 158 -23.50 -6.22 3.28
N ASN A 159 -24.08 -6.34 2.08
CA ASN A 159 -25.53 -6.43 1.90
C ASN A 159 -25.85 -7.37 0.74
N MET A 160 -26.84 -8.24 0.94
CA MET A 160 -27.37 -9.12 -0.09
C MET A 160 -28.89 -9.11 0.00
N LEU A 161 -29.53 -8.85 -1.15
CA LEU A 161 -30.97 -8.78 -1.28
C LEU A 161 -31.42 -9.62 -2.48
N VAL A 162 -32.61 -10.18 -2.38
CA VAL A 162 -33.30 -10.87 -3.46
C VAL A 162 -34.55 -10.09 -3.80
N SER A 163 -34.84 -9.96 -5.10
CA SER A 163 -36.00 -9.23 -5.61
C SER A 163 -36.74 -10.07 -6.63
N ASP A 164 -38.06 -9.88 -6.71
CA ASP A 164 -38.90 -10.42 -7.78
C ASP A 164 -38.83 -9.59 -9.08
N MET A 165 -37.86 -8.66 -9.18
CA MET A 165 -37.71 -7.66 -10.25
C MET A 165 -38.85 -6.63 -10.30
N SER A 166 -39.67 -6.53 -9.24
CA SER A 166 -40.70 -5.51 -9.07
C SER A 166 -40.38 -4.60 -7.88
N GLU A 167 -41.31 -4.40 -6.94
CA GLU A 167 -41.13 -3.60 -5.73
C GLU A 167 -40.85 -4.44 -4.48
N GLN A 168 -40.90 -5.77 -4.57
CA GLN A 168 -40.67 -6.64 -3.42
C GLN A 168 -39.20 -7.03 -3.33
N GLU A 169 -38.61 -6.77 -2.18
CA GLU A 169 -37.24 -7.14 -1.85
C GLU A 169 -37.21 -7.85 -0.50
N GLU A 170 -36.41 -8.90 -0.41
CA GLU A 170 -36.11 -9.61 0.83
C GLU A 170 -34.61 -9.55 1.08
N ILE A 171 -34.25 -9.21 2.32
CA ILE A 171 -32.87 -9.09 2.75
C ILE A 171 -32.36 -10.47 3.16
N LEU A 172 -31.29 -10.94 2.53
CA LEU A 172 -30.58 -12.16 2.89
C LEU A 172 -29.41 -11.88 3.83
N ILE A 173 -28.67 -10.80 3.59
CA ILE A 173 -27.54 -10.34 4.42
C ILE A 173 -27.67 -8.82 4.59
N LEU A 174 -27.51 -8.34 5.82
CA LEU A 174 -27.51 -6.91 6.14
C LEU A 174 -26.38 -6.64 7.12
N ASN A 175 -25.47 -5.75 6.75
CA ASN A 175 -24.26 -5.42 7.50
C ASN A 175 -23.36 -6.66 7.76
N GLY A 176 -23.11 -7.45 6.70
CA GLY A 176 -22.18 -8.60 6.66
C GLY A 176 -20.88 -8.30 5.92
#